data_AF-A0A1I8NJ77-F1
#
_entry.id   AF-A0A1I8NJ77-F1
#
_cell.length_a   1.000
_cell.length_b   1.000
_cell.length_c   1.000
_cell.angle_alpha   90.00
_cell.angle_beta   90.00
_cell.angle_gamma   90.00
#
_symmetry.space_group_name_H-M   'P 1'
#
loop_
_entity.id
_entity.type
_entity.pdbx_description
1 polymer ?
#
loop_
_entity_poly.entity_id
_entity_poly.type
_entity_poly.pdbx_seq_one_letter_code
_entity_poly.pdbx_strand_id
1 'polypeptide(L)'
;MTIIALCNWLPRGAVLPLLFLLCAILYINGVQSDGRVVCYYTNWSVYRPGTAKFNPQNINPYLCTHLIYAFGGFTKDNQMKPFDKYQDIEQGMYENMQNGLWPKGAQLPRGAVLPLLFLLCAILYINGVQSDGRVVCYYTNWSVYRPGTAKFNPQNINPYLCTHLIYAFGGFTKDNQMKPFDKYQDIEQGMYENMQNGLWPKGAQVL
;
A
#
# COMPACT_ATOMS: atom_id res chain seq x y z
N MET A 1 -4.24 8.13 53.20
CA MET A 1 -3.26 9.21 53.51
C MET A 1 -1.96 8.92 52.77
N THR A 2 -1.80 9.30 51.50
CA THR A 2 -0.50 9.18 50.80
C THR A 2 -0.37 10.01 49.52
N ILE A 3 -1.45 10.48 48.91
CA ILE A 3 -1.37 11.30 47.67
C ILE A 3 -1.34 12.82 47.96
N ILE A 4 -1.95 13.27 49.05
CA ILE A 4 -2.06 14.71 49.38
C ILE A 4 -0.71 15.29 49.86
N ALA A 5 0.18 14.47 50.42
CA ALA A 5 1.45 14.94 50.99
C ALA A 5 2.52 15.31 49.94
N LEU A 6 2.42 14.80 48.71
CA LEU A 6 3.38 15.10 47.64
C LEU A 6 3.13 16.46 46.97
N CYS A 7 1.95 17.06 47.15
CA CYS A 7 1.60 18.34 46.53
C CYS A 7 2.22 19.57 47.24
N ASN A 8 2.73 19.42 48.46
CA ASN A 8 3.25 20.53 49.27
C ASN A 8 4.75 20.79 49.13
N TRP A 9 5.48 19.96 48.38
CA TRP A 9 6.94 20.09 48.19
C TRP A 9 7.35 20.54 46.78
N LEU A 10 6.38 20.76 45.88
CA LEU A 10 6.65 21.34 44.57
C LEU A 10 6.35 22.85 44.58
N PRO A 11 7.32 23.72 44.26
CA PRO A 11 7.06 25.15 44.15
C PRO A 11 5.97 25.40 43.10
N ARG A 12 5.02 26.31 43.38
CA ARG A 12 3.85 26.60 42.54
C ARG A 12 4.19 26.92 41.07
N GLY A 13 5.43 27.32 40.78
CA GLY A 13 5.94 27.57 39.42
C GLY A 13 6.50 26.34 38.67
N ALA A 14 6.72 25.21 39.34
CA ALA A 14 7.28 24.00 38.74
C ALA A 14 6.23 23.00 38.22
N VAL A 15 4.98 23.13 38.65
CA VAL A 15 3.88 22.23 38.27
C VAL A 15 3.56 22.34 36.77
N LEU A 16 3.54 23.58 36.25
CA LEU A 16 3.24 23.86 34.85
C LEU A 16 4.33 23.32 33.89
N PRO A 17 5.65 23.58 34.10
CA PRO A 17 6.69 23.02 33.24
C PRO A 17 6.79 21.49 33.34
N LEU A 18 6.51 20.88 34.50
CA LEU A 18 6.44 19.42 34.64
C LEU A 18 5.27 18.81 33.85
N LEU A 19 4.11 19.48 33.83
CA LEU A 19 2.97 19.10 32.98
C LEU A 19 3.30 19.22 31.49
N PHE A 20 4.00 20.27 31.07
CA PHE A 20 4.47 20.43 29.69
C PHE A 20 5.49 19.34 29.31
N LEU A 21 6.41 19.00 30.21
CA LEU A 21 7.40 17.95 29.98
C LEU A 21 6.75 16.57 29.87
N LEU A 22 5.78 16.26 30.73
CA LEU A 22 4.96 15.04 30.64
C LEU A 22 4.16 14.99 29.34
N CYS A 23 3.55 16.11 28.93
CA CYS A 23 2.79 16.18 27.68
C CYS A 23 3.71 16.03 26.45
N ALA A 24 4.91 16.60 26.48
CA ALA A 24 5.92 16.42 25.44
C ALA A 24 6.44 14.98 25.36
N ILE A 25 6.68 14.33 26.51
CA ILE A 25 7.05 12.90 26.56
C ILE A 25 5.93 12.02 26.00
N LEU A 26 4.66 12.28 26.38
CA LEU A 26 3.51 11.55 25.83
C LEU A 26 3.33 11.79 24.32
N TYR A 27 3.62 13.00 23.83
CA TYR A 27 3.54 13.35 22.41
C TYR A 27 4.65 12.69 21.56
N ILE A 28 5.90 12.65 22.05
CA ILE A 28 7.01 11.98 21.36
C ILE A 28 6.74 10.47 21.21
N ASN A 29 6.15 9.84 22.22
CA ASN A 29 5.72 8.43 22.14
C ASN A 29 4.52 8.22 21.21
N GLY A 30 3.82 9.29 20.81
CA GLY A 30 2.66 9.25 19.91
C GLY A 30 3.00 9.44 18.42
N VAL A 31 4.26 9.69 18.07
CA VAL A 31 4.69 9.75 16.66
C VAL A 31 4.84 8.33 16.14
N GLN A 32 3.71 7.68 15.88
CA GLN A 32 3.67 6.39 15.21
C GLN A 32 3.81 6.63 13.70
N SER A 33 4.76 5.95 13.04
CA SER A 33 4.83 5.94 11.58
C SER A 33 3.51 5.37 11.07
N ASP A 34 2.77 6.15 10.29
CA ASP A 34 1.50 5.70 9.74
C ASP A 34 1.77 4.58 8.72
N GLY A 35 1.52 3.33 9.13
CA GLY A 35 1.74 2.17 8.30
C GLY A 35 0.94 2.29 7.01
N ARG A 36 1.61 2.17 5.85
CA ARG A 36 0.91 2.18 4.56
C ARG A 36 0.37 0.78 4.28
N VAL A 37 -0.94 0.66 4.11
CA VAL A 37 -1.60 -0.56 3.62
C VAL A 37 -2.11 -0.27 2.22
N VAL A 38 -1.52 -0.94 1.23
CA VAL A 38 -1.84 -0.73 -0.19
C VAL A 38 -2.70 -1.90 -0.66
N CYS A 39 -3.95 -1.60 -1.00
CA CYS A 39 -4.87 -2.59 -1.54
C CYS A 39 -4.81 -2.59 -3.06
N TYR A 40 -4.62 -3.75 -3.65
CA TYR A 40 -4.59 -3.93 -5.10
C TYR A 40 -5.93 -4.52 -5.56
N TYR A 41 -6.70 -3.74 -6.32
CA TYR A 41 -8.03 -4.14 -6.77
C TYR A 41 -8.03 -4.34 -8.28
N THR A 42 -8.28 -5.57 -8.72
CA THR A 42 -8.38 -5.91 -10.14
C THR A 42 -9.82 -5.73 -10.66
N ASN A 43 -9.98 -5.08 -11.80
CA ASN A 43 -11.28 -4.77 -12.39
C ASN A 43 -12.10 -6.02 -12.73
N TRP A 44 -11.46 -7.14 -13.10
CA TRP A 44 -12.17 -8.40 -13.36
C TRP A 44 -12.69 -9.14 -12.11
N SER A 45 -12.38 -8.68 -10.89
CA SER A 45 -12.89 -9.30 -9.67
C SER A 45 -14.42 -9.30 -9.59
N VAL A 46 -15.07 -8.32 -10.23
CA VAL A 46 -16.54 -8.20 -10.32
C VAL A 46 -17.18 -9.32 -11.13
N TYR A 47 -16.42 -9.99 -12.00
CA TYR A 47 -16.91 -11.08 -12.86
C TYR A 47 -16.68 -12.46 -12.28
N ARG A 48 -15.96 -12.58 -11.15
CA ARG A 48 -15.81 -13.88 -10.49
C ARG A 48 -17.18 -14.39 -10.03
N PRO A 49 -17.45 -15.70 -10.12
CA PRO A 49 -18.71 -16.27 -9.66
C PRO A 49 -18.69 -16.51 -8.14
N GLY A 50 -19.88 -16.65 -7.56
CA GLY A 50 -20.07 -17.08 -6.17
C GLY A 50 -19.42 -16.16 -5.15
N THR A 51 -18.85 -16.75 -4.09
CA THR A 51 -18.22 -16.03 -2.97
C THR A 51 -16.90 -15.35 -3.33
N ALA A 52 -16.31 -15.69 -4.49
CA ALA A 52 -15.11 -15.04 -4.99
C ALA A 52 -15.41 -13.74 -5.77
N LYS A 53 -16.68 -13.42 -6.01
CA LYS A 53 -17.10 -12.13 -6.60
C LYS A 53 -16.75 -11.01 -5.64
N PHE A 54 -16.01 -10.01 -6.12
CA PHE A 54 -15.54 -8.92 -5.27
C PHE A 54 -15.66 -7.58 -5.98
N ASN A 55 -16.48 -6.70 -5.40
CA ASN A 55 -16.76 -5.34 -5.83
C ASN A 55 -16.03 -4.33 -4.92
N PRO A 56 -15.86 -3.06 -5.34
CA PRO A 56 -15.21 -2.06 -4.50
C PRO A 56 -15.92 -1.82 -3.16
N GLN A 57 -17.23 -2.02 -3.10
CA GLN A 57 -18.02 -1.91 -1.88
C GLN A 57 -17.70 -3.01 -0.86
N ASN A 58 -17.08 -4.11 -1.29
CA ASN A 58 -16.62 -5.17 -0.39
C ASN A 58 -15.29 -4.81 0.29
N ILE A 59 -14.62 -3.73 -0.12
CA ILE A 59 -13.38 -3.26 0.52
C ILE A 59 -13.76 -2.61 1.85
N ASN A 60 -13.25 -3.14 2.96
CA ASN A 60 -13.33 -2.45 4.24
C ASN A 60 -12.44 -1.21 4.18
N PRO A 61 -13.02 -0.02 4.33
CA PRO A 61 -12.32 1.19 3.98
C PRO A 61 -11.34 1.70 5.05
N TYR A 62 -11.35 1.05 6.22
CA TYR A 62 -10.43 1.31 7.31
C TYR A 62 -9.18 0.42 7.24
N LEU A 63 -9.13 -0.53 6.30
CA LEU A 63 -7.96 -1.42 6.14
C LEU A 63 -6.93 -0.86 5.17
N CYS A 64 -7.35 -0.13 4.14
CA CYS A 64 -6.47 0.36 3.08
C CYS A 64 -6.19 1.85 3.28
N THR A 65 -4.92 2.26 3.27
CA THR A 65 -4.56 3.68 3.19
C THR A 65 -4.40 4.14 1.74
N HIS A 66 -4.07 3.22 0.83
CA HIS A 66 -3.96 3.45 -0.60
C HIS A 66 -4.67 2.33 -1.35
N LEU A 67 -5.25 2.67 -2.50
CA LEU A 67 -5.91 1.72 -3.39
C LEU A 67 -5.29 1.84 -4.79
N ILE A 68 -4.82 0.73 -5.34
CA ILE A 68 -4.40 0.62 -6.73
C ILE A 68 -5.54 -0.05 -7.49
N TYR A 69 -6.23 0.73 -8.31
CA TYR A 69 -7.17 0.18 -9.27
C TYR A 69 -6.41 -0.30 -10.50
N ALA A 70 -6.54 -1.58 -10.80
CA ALA A 70 -5.91 -2.21 -11.95
C ALA A 70 -7.00 -2.77 -12.88
N PHE A 71 -6.97 -2.56 -14.20
CA PHE A 71 -5.80 -2.15 -15.00
C PHE A 71 -6.14 -0.98 -15.93
N GLY A 72 -5.12 -0.22 -16.30
CA GLY A 72 -5.11 0.53 -17.54
C GLY A 72 -4.54 -0.34 -18.68
N GLY A 73 -5.06 -0.17 -19.89
CA GLY A 73 -4.59 -0.82 -21.09
C GLY A 73 -3.82 0.13 -22.02
N PHE A 74 -3.20 -0.44 -23.05
CA PHE A 74 -2.56 0.32 -24.14
C PHE A 74 -3.11 -0.10 -25.51
N THR A 75 -3.21 0.87 -26.43
CA THR A 75 -3.42 0.61 -27.86
C THR A 75 -2.12 0.11 -28.51
N LYS A 76 -2.19 -0.31 -29.78
CA LYS A 76 -0.99 -0.68 -30.55
C LYS A 76 -0.04 0.50 -30.77
N ASP A 77 -0.57 1.72 -30.74
CA ASP A 77 0.17 2.98 -30.90
C ASP A 77 0.61 3.58 -29.55
N ASN A 78 0.71 2.74 -28.50
CA ASN A 78 1.14 3.08 -27.15
C ASN A 78 0.29 4.16 -26.46
N GLN A 79 -0.98 4.34 -26.86
CA GLN A 79 -1.92 5.24 -26.20
C GLN A 79 -2.64 4.53 -25.06
N MET A 80 -2.91 5.23 -23.96
CA MET A 80 -3.72 4.70 -22.86
C MET A 80 -5.15 4.41 -23.33
N LYS A 81 -5.70 3.28 -22.90
CA LYS A 81 -7.10 2.90 -23.11
C LYS A 81 -7.64 2.19 -21.86
N PRO A 82 -8.97 2.15 -21.65
CA PRO A 82 -9.54 1.28 -20.64
C PRO A 82 -9.17 -0.19 -20.91
N PHE A 83 -8.92 -0.96 -19.85
CA PHE A 83 -8.67 -2.39 -19.97
C PHE A 83 -9.99 -3.15 -20.20
N ASP A 84 -11.02 -2.78 -19.45
CA ASP A 84 -12.42 -3.20 -19.64
C ASP A 84 -13.29 -1.95 -19.81
N LYS A 85 -13.66 -1.62 -21.05
CA LYS A 85 -14.45 -0.41 -21.34
C LYS A 85 -15.76 -0.36 -20.56
N TYR A 86 -16.43 -1.50 -20.36
CA TYR A 86 -17.72 -1.54 -19.69
C TYR A 86 -17.56 -1.17 -18.21
N GLN A 87 -16.63 -1.81 -17.49
CA GLN A 87 -16.41 -1.49 -16.07
C GLN A 87 -15.73 -0.13 -15.89
N ASP A 88 -14.67 0.09 -16.65
CA ASP A 88 -13.75 1.20 -16.39
C ASP A 88 -14.40 2.55 -16.77
N ILE A 89 -15.20 2.58 -17.84
CA ILE A 89 -15.84 3.78 -18.39
C ILE A 89 -17.36 3.79 -18.17
N GLU A 90 -18.09 2.78 -18.66
CA GLU A 90 -19.56 2.80 -18.65
C GLU A 90 -20.14 2.69 -17.24
N GLN A 91 -19.48 1.93 -16.36
CA GLN A 91 -19.79 1.87 -14.92
C GLN A 91 -19.02 2.93 -14.11
N GLY A 92 -18.25 3.80 -14.76
CA GLY A 92 -17.55 4.93 -14.14
C GLY A 92 -16.45 4.53 -13.16
N MET A 93 -15.87 3.33 -13.25
CA MET A 93 -14.98 2.84 -12.20
C MET A 93 -13.69 3.67 -12.07
N TYR A 94 -13.10 4.16 -13.16
CA TYR A 94 -11.94 5.06 -13.06
C TYR A 94 -12.27 6.35 -12.31
N GLU A 95 -13.39 6.98 -12.65
CA GLU A 95 -13.85 8.20 -11.99
C GLU A 95 -14.17 7.95 -10.51
N ASN A 96 -14.88 6.86 -10.21
CA ASN A 96 -15.22 6.48 -8.85
C ASN A 96 -13.95 6.29 -7.99
N MET A 97 -12.93 5.64 -8.53
CA MET A 97 -11.66 5.42 -7.82
C MET A 97 -10.90 6.73 -7.62
N GLN A 98 -10.88 7.61 -8.62
CA GLN A 98 -10.19 8.91 -8.57
C GLN A 98 -10.86 9.89 -7.59
N ASN A 99 -12.19 10.01 -7.65
CA ASN A 99 -12.97 10.82 -6.73
C ASN A 99 -12.99 10.22 -5.31
N GLY A 100 -12.45 9.01 -5.18
CA GLY A 100 -12.36 8.30 -3.92
C GLY A 100 -13.73 7.93 -3.38
N LEU A 101 -14.64 7.56 -4.28
CA LEU A 101 -15.97 7.00 -4.06
C LEU A 101 -15.91 5.47 -3.88
N TRP A 102 -14.73 4.87 -3.68
CA TRP A 102 -14.64 3.65 -2.90
C TRP A 102 -15.13 3.96 -1.48
N PRO A 103 -15.67 3.01 -0.70
CA PRO A 103 -16.07 3.31 0.66
C PRO A 103 -14.88 4.00 1.32
N LYS A 104 -15.00 5.27 1.70
CA LYS A 104 -13.97 5.97 2.47
C LYS A 104 -14.50 5.97 3.88
N GLY A 105 -13.86 5.19 4.74
CA GLY A 105 -14.00 5.36 6.16
C GLY A 105 -13.56 6.78 6.44
N ALA A 106 -14.38 7.56 7.14
CA ALA A 106 -14.08 8.95 7.44
C ALA A 106 -12.62 9.08 7.87
N GLN A 107 -11.79 9.72 7.04
CA GLN A 107 -10.45 10.10 7.43
C GLN A 107 -10.63 11.16 8.50
N LEU A 108 -10.49 10.76 9.76
CA LEU A 108 -10.48 11.69 10.88
C LEU A 108 -9.41 12.76 10.58
N PRO A 109 -9.76 14.05 10.63
CA PRO A 109 -8.78 15.10 10.44
C PRO A 109 -7.76 14.97 11.56
N ARG A 110 -6.54 14.57 11.22
CA ARG A 110 -5.44 14.51 12.18
C ARG A 110 -5.10 15.93 12.61
N GLY A 111 -5.60 16.30 13.78
CA GLY A 111 -5.07 17.34 14.67
C GLY A 111 -4.69 18.66 14.01
N ALA A 112 -5.67 19.55 13.84
CA ALA A 112 -5.39 20.98 13.87
C ALA A 112 -5.02 21.37 15.31
N VAL A 113 -3.75 21.16 15.68
CA VAL A 113 -3.21 21.68 16.95
C VAL A 113 -2.05 22.61 16.63
N LEU A 114 -2.39 23.90 16.67
CA LEU A 114 -1.61 25.14 16.61
C LEU A 114 -0.17 25.12 16.06
N PRO A 115 0.12 25.87 14.96
CA PRO A 115 1.43 25.92 14.29
C PRO A 115 2.57 26.63 15.06
N LEU A 116 2.34 27.10 16.30
CA LEU A 116 3.34 27.81 17.10
C LEU A 116 4.24 26.89 17.95
N LEU A 117 3.81 25.66 18.25
CA LEU A 117 4.63 24.68 18.99
C LEU A 117 5.61 23.89 18.08
N PHE A 118 5.38 23.91 16.77
CA PHE A 118 6.18 23.20 15.77
C PHE A 118 7.61 23.75 15.64
N LEU A 119 7.80 25.06 15.85
CA LEU A 119 9.09 25.73 15.66
C LEU A 119 10.09 25.41 16.78
N LEU A 120 9.61 25.13 18.00
CA LEU A 120 10.42 24.73 19.16
C LEU A 120 10.79 23.24 19.15
N CYS A 121 9.92 22.38 18.59
CA CYS A 121 10.20 20.95 18.47
C CYS A 121 11.16 20.64 17.30
N ALA A 122 11.11 21.43 16.23
CA ALA A 122 12.01 21.29 15.07
C ALA A 122 13.50 21.53 15.42
N ILE A 123 13.79 22.36 16.43
CA ILE A 123 15.18 22.67 16.86
C ILE A 123 15.84 21.49 17.60
N LEU A 124 15.06 20.54 18.14
CA LEU A 124 15.56 19.33 18.81
C LEU A 124 15.43 18.05 17.96
N TYR A 125 14.93 18.16 16.73
CA TYR A 125 14.56 17.06 15.85
C TYR A 125 15.70 16.67 14.90
N ILE A 126 16.83 16.18 15.42
CA ILE A 126 17.82 15.46 14.59
C ILE A 126 18.21 14.16 15.29
N ASN A 127 17.25 13.25 15.41
CA ASN A 127 17.54 11.84 15.29
C ASN A 127 16.65 11.34 14.17
N GLY A 128 17.23 11.20 12.98
CA GLY A 128 16.51 10.83 11.77
C GLY A 128 15.77 9.51 12.01
N VAL A 129 14.44 9.55 11.97
CA VAL A 129 13.64 8.34 11.80
C VAL A 129 13.91 7.85 10.38
N GLN A 130 14.93 7.01 10.23
CA GLN A 130 15.22 6.35 8.97
C GLN A 130 14.24 5.18 8.83
N SER A 131 13.07 5.44 8.22
CA SER A 131 12.26 4.33 7.72
C SER A 131 12.89 3.83 6.42
N ASP A 132 13.32 2.58 6.38
CA ASP A 132 13.66 1.93 5.11
C ASP A 132 12.40 1.82 4.27
N GLY A 133 12.24 2.74 3.31
CA GLY A 133 11.07 2.82 2.46
C GLY A 133 10.90 1.54 1.64
N ARG A 134 9.72 0.94 1.69
CA ARG A 134 9.37 -0.20 0.83
C ARG A 134 8.97 0.27 -0.56
N VAL A 135 9.62 -0.26 -1.58
CA VAL A 135 9.17 -0.21 -2.97
C VAL A 135 8.62 -1.58 -3.35
N VAL A 136 7.32 -1.65 -3.61
CA VAL A 136 6.62 -2.90 -3.94
C VAL A 136 6.28 -2.89 -5.43
N CYS A 137 6.79 -3.88 -6.15
CA CYS A 137 6.62 -4.00 -7.59
C CYS A 137 5.69 -5.18 -7.89
N TYR A 138 4.63 -4.92 -8.66
CA TYR A 138 3.77 -5.99 -9.18
C TYR A 138 4.24 -6.38 -10.57
N TYR A 139 4.56 -7.66 -10.75
CA TYR A 139 4.91 -8.24 -12.05
C TYR A 139 3.72 -9.07 -12.55
N THR A 140 3.23 -8.80 -13.76
CA THR A 140 2.15 -9.59 -14.36
C THR A 140 2.67 -10.56 -15.41
N ASN A 141 2.36 -11.84 -15.29
CA ASN A 141 2.90 -12.88 -16.17
C ASN A 141 2.51 -12.67 -17.65
N TRP A 142 1.30 -12.21 -17.95
CA TRP A 142 0.86 -11.95 -19.33
C TRP A 142 1.58 -10.78 -20.02
N SER A 143 2.41 -10.02 -19.30
CA SER A 143 3.20 -8.94 -19.90
C SER A 143 4.22 -9.45 -20.95
N VAL A 144 4.58 -10.74 -20.89
CA VAL A 144 5.42 -11.42 -21.89
C VAL A 144 4.75 -11.56 -23.26
N TYR A 145 3.43 -11.48 -23.33
CA TYR A 145 2.66 -11.60 -24.57
C TYR A 145 2.39 -10.26 -25.25
N ARG A 146 2.78 -9.14 -24.63
CA ARG A 146 2.64 -7.83 -25.28
C ARG A 146 3.56 -7.75 -26.50
N PRO A 147 3.15 -7.10 -27.60
CA PRO A 147 3.99 -6.94 -28.78
C PRO A 147 4.98 -5.79 -28.64
N GLY A 148 6.05 -5.84 -29.45
CA GLY A 148 7.00 -4.74 -29.60
C GLY A 148 7.70 -4.34 -28.31
N THR A 149 7.87 -3.03 -28.09
CA THR A 149 8.54 -2.46 -26.92
C THR A 149 7.75 -2.59 -25.63
N ALA A 150 6.47 -2.95 -25.70
CA ALA A 150 5.62 -3.18 -24.53
C ALA A 150 5.77 -4.61 -23.96
N LYS A 151 6.46 -5.52 -24.68
CA LYS A 151 6.81 -6.86 -24.18
C LYS A 151 7.70 -6.73 -22.95
N PHE A 152 7.30 -7.38 -21.85
CA PHE A 152 8.03 -7.26 -20.59
C PHE A 152 8.20 -8.64 -19.93
N ASN A 153 9.45 -8.99 -19.63
CA ASN A 153 9.85 -10.22 -18.97
C ASN A 153 10.55 -9.91 -17.62
N PRO A 154 10.77 -10.90 -16.75
CA PRO A 154 11.46 -10.68 -15.48
C PRO A 154 12.84 -10.05 -15.64
N GLN A 155 13.56 -10.35 -16.73
CA GLN A 155 14.89 -9.80 -17.00
C GLN A 155 14.86 -8.30 -17.33
N ASN A 156 13.69 -7.75 -17.70
CA ASN A 156 13.51 -6.31 -17.88
C ASN A 156 13.33 -5.56 -16.54
N ILE A 157 13.14 -6.26 -15.43
CA ILE A 157 13.02 -5.63 -14.10
C ILE A 157 14.41 -5.20 -13.66
N ASN A 158 14.59 -3.91 -13.42
CA ASN A 158 15.80 -3.41 -12.78
C ASN A 158 15.79 -3.87 -11.30
N PRO A 159 16.72 -4.74 -10.88
CA PRO A 159 16.60 -5.46 -9.62
C PRO A 159 16.98 -4.59 -8.40
N TYR A 160 17.42 -3.35 -8.61
CA TYR A 160 17.73 -2.39 -7.55
C TYR A 160 16.58 -1.45 -7.19
N LEU A 161 15.49 -1.46 -7.97
CA LEU A 161 14.35 -0.55 -7.78
C LEU A 161 13.35 -1.07 -6.74
N CYS A 162 13.17 -2.39 -6.67
CA CYS A 162 12.15 -3.03 -5.84
C CYS A 162 12.76 -3.60 -4.55
N THR A 163 12.06 -3.43 -3.44
CA THR A 163 12.34 -4.13 -2.17
C THR A 163 11.46 -5.36 -1.98
N HIS A 164 10.31 -5.39 -2.65
CA HIS A 164 9.37 -6.50 -2.66
C HIS A 164 8.86 -6.66 -4.09
N LEU A 165 8.74 -7.90 -4.54
CA LEU A 165 8.25 -8.25 -5.86
C LEU A 165 7.08 -9.21 -5.70
N ILE A 166 5.92 -8.83 -6.24
CA ILE A 166 4.72 -9.66 -6.20
C ILE A 166 4.52 -10.24 -7.60
N TYR A 167 4.59 -11.56 -7.71
CA TYR A 167 4.25 -12.26 -8.94
C TYR A 167 2.72 -12.38 -9.02
N ALA A 168 2.15 -11.69 -9.98
CA ALA A 168 0.73 -11.67 -10.21
C ALA A 168 0.42 -12.46 -11.51
N PHE A 169 -0.41 -13.50 -11.50
CA PHE A 169 -1.31 -13.97 -10.43
C PHE A 169 -1.22 -15.48 -10.25
N GLY A 170 -1.63 -15.96 -9.07
CA GLY A 170 -2.11 -17.32 -8.89
C GLY A 170 -3.59 -17.43 -9.28
N GLY A 171 -4.01 -18.63 -9.68
CA GLY A 171 -5.40 -18.97 -9.94
C GLY A 171 -5.98 -19.92 -8.88
N PHE A 172 -7.29 -20.13 -8.95
CA PHE A 172 -7.99 -21.15 -8.15
C PHE A 172 -8.69 -22.17 -9.04
N THR A 173 -8.72 -23.43 -8.61
CA THR A 173 -9.60 -24.47 -9.17
C THR A 173 -11.04 -24.26 -8.71
N LYS A 174 -11.99 -25.03 -9.28
CA LYS A 174 -13.39 -25.02 -8.82
C LYS A 174 -13.53 -25.51 -7.37
N ASP A 175 -12.57 -26.31 -6.90
CA ASP A 175 -12.50 -26.86 -5.54
C ASP A 175 -11.67 -25.98 -4.58
N ASN A 176 -11.50 -24.70 -4.92
CA ASN A 176 -10.77 -23.70 -4.15
C ASN A 176 -9.28 -24.04 -3.88
N GLN A 177 -8.66 -24.85 -4.73
CA GLN A 177 -7.22 -25.14 -4.65
C GLN A 177 -6.42 -24.14 -5.48
N MET A 178 -5.23 -23.76 -5.01
CA MET A 178 -4.30 -22.92 -5.77
C MET A 178 -3.86 -23.65 -7.05
N LYS A 179 -3.77 -22.91 -8.14
CA LYS A 179 -3.22 -23.38 -9.42
C LYS A 179 -2.45 -22.24 -10.10
N PRO A 180 -1.52 -22.52 -11.02
CA PRO A 180 -0.96 -21.49 -11.88
C PRO A 180 -2.07 -20.79 -12.68
N PHE A 181 -1.92 -19.49 -12.90
CA PHE A 181 -2.88 -18.73 -13.72
C PHE A 181 -2.67 -19.00 -15.20
N ASP A 182 -1.40 -19.00 -15.64
CA ASP A 182 -0.97 -19.45 -16.96
C ASP A 182 0.03 -20.59 -16.78
N LYS A 183 -0.43 -21.83 -16.88
CA LYS A 183 0.41 -23.02 -16.66
C LYS A 183 1.65 -23.04 -17.56
N TYR A 184 1.53 -22.58 -18.81
CA TYR A 184 2.65 -22.60 -19.75
C TYR A 184 3.75 -21.66 -19.27
N GLN A 185 3.43 -20.43 -18.89
CA GLN A 185 4.41 -19.46 -18.40
C GLN A 185 4.90 -19.81 -17.00
N ASP A 186 3.96 -20.04 -16.08
CA ASP A 186 4.23 -20.14 -14.66
C ASP A 186 5.02 -21.42 -14.32
N ILE A 187 4.73 -22.53 -15.00
CA ILE A 187 5.31 -23.86 -14.73
C ILE A 187 6.23 -24.32 -15.85
N GLU A 188 5.75 -24.40 -17.10
CA GLU A 188 6.52 -25.02 -18.19
C GLU A 188 7.72 -24.17 -18.62
N GLN A 189 7.59 -22.84 -18.55
CA GLN A 189 8.71 -21.89 -18.71
C GLN A 189 9.40 -21.55 -17.37
N GLY A 190 8.96 -22.16 -16.27
CA GLY A 190 9.56 -22.01 -14.94
C GLY A 190 9.51 -20.60 -14.36
N MET A 191 8.56 -19.75 -14.74
CA MET A 191 8.57 -18.34 -14.30
C MET A 191 8.45 -18.15 -12.78
N TYR A 192 7.68 -19.00 -12.08
CA TYR A 192 7.64 -18.95 -10.61
C TYR A 192 9.02 -19.20 -10.01
N GLU A 193 9.69 -20.26 -10.44
CA GLU A 193 11.03 -20.63 -9.97
C GLU A 193 12.06 -19.56 -10.35
N ASN A 194 12.05 -19.09 -11.59
CA ASN A 194 12.96 -18.06 -12.08
C ASN A 194 12.84 -16.75 -11.31
N MET A 195 11.62 -16.37 -10.91
CA MET A 195 11.38 -15.16 -10.12
C MET A 195 11.88 -15.34 -8.69
N GLN A 196 11.64 -16.50 -8.08
CA GLN A 196 12.12 -16.82 -6.73
C GLN A 196 13.64 -16.92 -6.63
N ASN A 197 14.27 -17.53 -7.64
CA ASN A 197 15.72 -17.76 -7.71
C ASN A 197 16.48 -16.59 -8.35
N GLY A 198 15.78 -15.54 -8.77
CA GLY A 198 16.39 -14.34 -9.33
C GLY A 198 17.38 -13.69 -8.37
N LEU A 199 18.50 -13.22 -8.88
CA LEU A 199 19.46 -12.42 -8.11
C LEU A 199 18.88 -11.02 -7.89
N TRP A 200 18.09 -10.86 -6.82
CA TRP A 200 17.57 -9.57 -6.37
C TRP A 200 18.57 -8.95 -5.36
N PRO A 201 19.44 -8.02 -5.76
CA PRO A 201 20.61 -7.58 -5.00
C PRO A 201 20.27 -6.80 -3.72
N LYS A 202 19.00 -6.41 -3.51
CA LYS A 202 18.50 -5.87 -2.24
C LYS A 202 17.89 -6.91 -1.29
N GLY A 203 18.01 -8.20 -1.60
CA GLY A 203 17.28 -9.25 -0.88
C GLY A 203 15.77 -9.08 -1.03
N ALA A 204 15.32 -8.64 -2.22
CA ALA A 204 13.92 -8.33 -2.42
C ALA A 204 13.06 -9.56 -2.13
N GLN A 205 12.05 -9.40 -1.28
CA GLN A 205 11.13 -10.49 -0.97
C GLN A 205 10.23 -10.74 -2.18
N VAL A 206 10.29 -11.96 -2.73
CA VAL A 206 9.39 -12.42 -3.78
C VAL A 206 8.17 -13.06 -3.13
N LEU A 207 6.99 -12.66 -3.58
CA LEU A 207 5.66 -13.01 -3.07
C LEU A 207 4.79 -13.58 -4.19
#